data_AF-A0A2V1BJ26-F1
#
_entry.id   AF-A0A2V1BJ26-F1
#
_cell.length_a   1.000
_cell.length_b   1.000
_cell.length_c   1.000
_cell.angle_alpha   90.00
_cell.angle_beta   90.00
_cell.angle_gamma   90.00
#
_symmetry.space_group_name_H-M   'P 1'
#
loop_
_entity.id
_entity.type
_entity.pdbx_description
1 polymer ?
#
loop_
_entity_poly.entity_id
_entity_poly.type
_entity_poly.pdbx_seq_one_letter_code
_entity_poly.pdbx_strand_id
1 'polypeptide(L)' 'MRLLERNNDDEFTLIKDIIDNVPNFPILSHTWGTDTEEVTFRDLTDGTGKDKTGYSKIR' A
#
# COMPACT_ATOMS: atom_id res chain seq x y z
N MET A 1 -0.81 -11.25 -6.50
CA MET A 1 -1.26 -10.06 -5.72
C MET A 1 -0.63 -10.13 -4.36
N ARG A 2 -0.22 -8.99 -3.78
CA ARG A 2 0.29 -8.89 -2.41
C ARG A 2 -0.64 -7.93 -1.66
N LEU A 3 -1.19 -8.39 -0.54
CA LEU A 3 -2.07 -7.58 0.30
C LEU A 3 -1.30 -7.02 1.49
N LEU A 4 -1.61 -5.77 1.81
CA LEU A 4 -1.04 -5.06 2.95
C LEU A 4 -2.17 -4.75 3.93
N GLU A 5 -1.93 -5.01 5.21
CA GLU A 5 -2.78 -4.56 6.30
C GLU A 5 -2.18 -3.28 6.88
N ARG A 6 -3.03 -2.29 7.14
CA ARG A 6 -2.65 -1.10 7.90
C ARG A 6 -2.97 -1.32 9.36
N ASN A 7 -1.99 -1.14 10.23
CA ASN A 7 -2.17 -1.24 11.68
C ASN A 7 -2.61 0.11 12.28
N ASN A 8 -2.83 0.13 13.60
CA ASN A 8 -3.23 1.33 14.33
C ASN A 8 -2.16 2.44 14.37
N ASP A 9 -0.93 2.13 13.99
CA ASP A 9 0.22 3.04 13.96
C ASP A 9 0.46 3.63 12.56
N ASP A 10 -0.50 3.48 11.63
CA ASP A 10 -0.39 3.87 10.22
C ASP A 10 0.74 3.16 9.45
N GLU A 11 1.23 2.04 9.97
CA GLU A 11 2.21 1.20 9.30
C GLU A 11 1.55 0.10 8.48
N PHE A 12 2.21 -0.29 7.40
CA PHE A 12 1.74 -1.35 6.52
C PHE A 12 2.54 -2.62 6.74
N THR A 13 1.84 -3.73 6.97
CA THR A 13 2.45 -5.06 7.09
C THR A 13 1.93 -6.00 6.02
N LEU A 14 2.83 -6.82 5.46
CA LEU A 14 2.45 -7.83 4.49
C LEU A 14 1.62 -8.92 5.16
N ILE A 15 0.41 -9.15 4.64
CA ILE A 15 -0.44 -10.24 5.10
C ILE A 15 0.07 -11.54 4.46
N LYS A 16 0.43 -12.53 5.28
CA LYS A 16 0.73 -13.88 4.81
C LYS A 16 -0.58 -14.65 4.66
N ASP A 17 -0.80 -15.19 3.47
CA ASP A 17 -1.81 -16.21 3.17
C ASP A 17 -3.26 -15.83 3.50
N ILE A 18 -3.89 -15.08 2.59
CA ILE A 18 -5.35 -14.99 2.51
C ILE A 18 -5.85 -16.10 1.57
N ILE A 19 -5.83 -17.33 2.06
CA ILE A 19 -6.29 -18.51 1.28
C ILE A 19 -7.82 -18.67 1.42
N ASP A 20 -8.38 -18.25 2.56
CA ASP A 20 -9.81 -18.28 2.86
C ASP A 20 -10.32 -16.89 3.31
N ASN A 21 -11.57 -16.55 2.94
CA ASN A 21 -12.23 -15.28 3.30
C ASN A 21 -11.51 -14.00 2.87
N VAL A 22 -11.13 -13.91 1.59
CA VAL A 22 -10.62 -12.67 1.00
C VAL A 22 -11.72 -11.59 1.05
N PRO A 23 -11.59 -10.53 1.86
CA PRO A 23 -12.58 -9.45 1.86
C PRO A 23 -12.53 -8.70 0.52
N ASN A 24 -13.66 -8.17 0.06
CA ASN A 24 -13.68 -7.33 -1.14
C ASN A 24 -12.82 -6.08 -0.88
N PHE A 25 -11.71 -5.96 -1.62
CA PHE A 25 -10.86 -4.78 -1.57
C PHE A 25 -10.97 -3.98 -2.87
N PRO A 26 -11.02 -2.64 -2.79
CA PRO A 26 -10.88 -1.80 -3.96
C PRO A 26 -9.44 -1.86 -4.49
N ILE A 27 -9.28 -1.96 -5.81
CA ILE A 27 -7.98 -1.82 -6.47
C ILE A 27 -7.82 -0.35 -6.87
N LEU A 28 -6.72 0.27 -6.45
CA LEU A 28 -6.33 1.61 -6.91
C LEU A 28 -5.69 1.47 -8.30
N SER A 29 -6.42 1.87 -9.35
CA SER A 29 -5.96 1.77 -10.75
C SER A 29 -5.38 3.10 -11.29
N HIS A 30 -5.55 4.20 -10.57
CA HIS A 30 -5.13 5.52 -11.05
C HIS A 30 -3.78 5.93 -10.46
N THR A 31 -2.83 6.25 -11.34
CA THR A 31 -1.57 6.89 -10.95
C THR A 31 -1.79 8.39 -10.72
N TRP A 32 -1.14 8.97 -9.71
CA TRP A 32 -1.17 10.39 -9.38
C TRP A 32 0.25 10.89 -9.49
N GLY A 33 0.48 11.75 -10.48
CA GLY A 33 1.80 12.32 -10.69
C GLY A 33 2.74 11.39 -11.46
N THR A 34 4.02 11.67 -11.34
CA THR A 34 5.09 10.93 -12.02
C THR A 34 5.47 9.67 -11.24
N ASP A 35 6.17 8.74 -11.89
CA ASP A 35 6.62 7.48 -11.25
C ASP A 35 7.41 7.71 -9.94
N THR A 36 8.08 8.86 -9.80
CA THR A 36 8.82 9.22 -8.59
C THR A 36 7.92 9.62 -7.42
N GLU A 37 6.73 10.14 -7.72
CA GLU A 37 5.73 10.53 -6.73
C GLU A 37 4.84 9.36 -6.30
N GLU A 38 4.96 8.22 -6.98
CA GLU A 38 4.19 7.04 -6.64
C GLU A 38 4.86 6.12 -5.64
N VAL A 39 4.04 5.62 -4.72
CA VAL A 39 4.45 4.68 -3.70
C VAL A 39 4.53 3.30 -4.33
N THR A 40 5.72 2.71 -4.27
CA THR A 40 5.96 1.34 -4.71
C THR A 40 5.78 0.37 -3.55
N PHE A 41 5.63 -0.92 -3.87
CA PHE A 41 5.65 -1.96 -2.86
C PHE A 41 6.92 -1.92 -1.99
N ARG A 42 8.08 -1.58 -2.56
CA ARG A 42 9.34 -1.51 -1.81
C ARG A 42 9.34 -0.34 -0.83
N ASP A 43 8.78 0.80 -1.20
CA ASP A 43 8.67 1.94 -0.30
C ASP A 43 7.79 1.62 0.93
N LEU A 44 6.80 0.74 0.76
CA LEU A 44 5.96 0.26 1.86
C LEU A 44 6.67 -0.77 2.73
N THR A 45 7.46 -1.68 2.16
CA THR A 45 8.25 -2.64 2.95
C THR A 45 9.41 -1.99 3.69
N ASP A 46 10.01 -0.96 3.10
CA ASP A 46 11.20 -0.29 3.63
C ASP A 46 10.82 0.91 4.51
N GLY A 47 9.53 1.29 4.55
CA GLY A 47 9.03 2.43 5.31
C GLY A 47 9.41 3.80 4.74
N THR A 48 9.90 3.86 3.50
CA THR A 48 10.46 5.06 2.85
C THR A 48 9.47 5.76 1.91
N GLY A 49 8.18 5.42 1.96
CA GLY A 49 7.16 5.96 1.04
C GLY A 49 6.35 7.14 1.55
N LYS A 50 6.50 7.53 2.82
CA LYS A 50 5.60 8.49 3.50
C LYS A 50 5.72 9.92 2.97
N ASP A 51 6.87 10.27 2.39
CA ASP A 51 7.18 11.56 1.80
C ASP A 51 6.68 11.70 0.36
N LYS A 52 6.23 10.61 -0.27
CA LYS A 52 5.70 10.64 -1.64
C LYS A 52 4.27 11.13 -1.69
N THR A 53 3.96 11.99 -2.67
CA THR A 53 2.60 12.52 -2.88
C THR A 53 1.55 11.41 -2.98
N GLY A 54 1.87 10.31 -3.68
CA GLY A 54 1.01 9.15 -3.86
C GLY A 54 0.64 8.41 -2.58
N TYR A 55 1.39 8.59 -1.48
CA TYR A 55 1.09 7.97 -0.17
C TYR A 55 -0.26 8.42 0.39
N SER A 56 -0.72 9.60 -0.01
CA SER A 56 -2.04 10.13 0.37
C SER A 56 -3.22 9.23 -0.05
N LYS A 57 -3.03 8.32 -1.00
CA LYS A 57 -4.08 7.39 -1.48
C LYS A 57 -4.38 6.24 -0.53
N ILE A 58 -3.39 5.89 0.30
CA ILE A 58 -3.43 4.71 1.17
C ILE A 58 -3.53 5.09 2.65
N ARG A 59 -3.45 6.40 2.95
CA ARG A 59 -3.80 6.99 4.25
C ARG A 59 -5.31 7.06 4.46
#